data_AF-A0A3M0XQ14-F1
#
_entry.id   AF-A0A3M0XQ14-F1
#
_cell.length_a   1.000
_cell.length_b   1.000
_cell.length_c   1.000
_cell.angle_alpha   90.00
_cell.angle_beta   90.00
_cell.angle_gamma   90.00
#
_symmetry.space_group_name_H-M   'P 1'
#
loop_
_entity.id
_entity.type
_entity.pdbx_description
1 polymer ?
#
loop_
_entity_poly.entity_id
_entity_poly.type
_entity_poly.pdbx_seq_one_letter_code
_entity_poly.pdbx_strand_id
1 'polypeptide(L)'
;MSVVSVAPFCYNHRMNVWSPSSSEDLLIAELQAWGLHYLIGALPASAAPGLSADMLLAELARQKDARVRSALIPLLLQNPDLASAVPKALSHLNPYDQWTLKVYYTAAVILQDEFAPASPSAESRQRLLPDYFSSELGIEVTASCEERLHQLGEFHAQHADLRANWPETYRHAAQIWMRHLREGEDGRHSC
;
A
#
# COMPACT_ATOMS: atom_id res chain seq x y z
N MET A 1 -57.23 35.17 14.18
CA MET A 1 -55.84 35.35 14.66
C MET A 1 -55.16 34.00 14.55
N SER A 2 -54.49 33.76 13.41
CA SER A 2 -53.86 32.47 13.11
C SER A 2 -52.43 32.77 12.69
N VAL A 3 -51.47 32.34 13.50
CA VAL A 3 -50.03 32.40 13.18
C VAL A 3 -49.65 31.05 12.60
N VAL A 4 -49.45 31.01 11.28
CA VAL A 4 -48.80 29.91 10.57
C VAL A 4 -47.30 30.11 10.77
N SER A 5 -46.67 29.24 11.56
CA SER A 5 -45.21 29.21 11.70
C SER A 5 -44.66 28.21 10.70
N VAL A 6 -44.14 28.72 9.58
CA VAL A 6 -43.24 27.99 8.69
C VAL A 6 -41.84 28.47 9.02
N ALA A 7 -40.99 27.58 9.52
CA ALA A 7 -39.56 27.80 9.61
C ALA A 7 -38.83 26.71 8.80
N PRO A 8 -37.68 27.05 8.20
CA PRO A 8 -37.21 26.43 6.97
C PRO A 8 -36.33 25.21 7.22
N PHE A 9 -36.49 24.22 6.34
CA PHE A 9 -35.52 23.17 6.07
C PHE A 9 -34.21 23.84 5.61
N CYS A 10 -33.21 23.91 6.50
CA CYS A 10 -31.87 24.33 6.10
C CYS A 10 -31.21 23.23 5.27
N TYR A 11 -30.99 23.59 4.02
CA TYR A 11 -30.33 22.87 2.94
C TYR A 11 -28.87 22.50 3.25
N ASN A 12 -28.44 21.36 2.69
CA ASN A 12 -27.08 21.04 2.24
C ASN A 12 -25.90 21.35 3.15
N HIS A 13 -25.47 20.35 3.93
CA HIS A 13 -24.04 20.18 4.17
C HIS A 13 -23.45 19.45 2.96
N ARG A 14 -22.75 20.24 2.14
CA ARG A 14 -21.82 19.81 1.09
C ARG A 14 -21.18 18.47 1.44
N MET A 15 -21.53 17.45 0.67
CA MET A 15 -20.57 16.40 0.35
C MET A 15 -19.39 17.10 -0.30
N ASN A 16 -18.32 17.28 0.48
CA ASN A 16 -17.03 17.63 -0.06
C ASN A 16 -16.57 16.39 -0.83
N VAL A 17 -16.88 16.37 -2.13
CA VAL A 17 -16.19 15.52 -3.10
C VAL A 17 -14.75 16.02 -3.10
N TRP A 18 -13.96 15.55 -2.14
CA TRP A 18 -12.53 15.77 -2.06
C TRP A 18 -11.92 14.96 -3.20
N SER A 19 -11.65 15.64 -4.32
CA SER A 19 -10.70 15.17 -5.33
C SER A 19 -9.71 16.28 -5.69
N PRO A 20 -8.74 16.61 -4.82
CA PRO A 20 -7.39 16.86 -5.26
C PRO A 20 -6.65 15.51 -5.28
N SER A 21 -5.95 15.20 -6.38
CA SER A 21 -4.83 14.26 -6.31
C SER A 21 -3.99 14.62 -5.08
N SER A 22 -3.88 13.72 -4.09
CA SER A 22 -3.08 14.03 -2.90
C SER A 22 -1.65 14.32 -3.35
N SER A 23 -1.10 15.47 -2.94
CA SER A 23 0.30 15.79 -3.24
C SER A 23 1.18 14.65 -2.75
N GLU A 24 2.24 14.33 -3.49
CA GLU A 24 3.23 13.32 -3.11
C GLU A 24 3.70 13.53 -1.65
N ASP A 25 3.91 14.79 -1.25
CA ASP A 25 4.27 15.18 0.12
C ASP A 25 3.26 14.75 1.19
N LEU A 26 1.96 14.78 0.87
CA LEU A 26 0.91 14.35 1.80
C LEU A 26 0.90 12.83 1.96
N LEU A 27 1.16 12.09 0.87
CA LEU A 27 1.28 10.63 0.95
C LEU A 27 2.56 10.21 1.66
N ILE A 28 3.65 10.95 1.49
CA ILE A 28 4.87 10.75 2.27
C ILE A 28 4.57 10.94 3.75
N ALA A 29 3.88 12.02 4.13
CA ALA A 29 3.51 12.27 5.52
C ALA A 29 2.59 11.16 6.09
N GLU A 30 1.65 10.64 5.30
CA GLU A 30 0.85 9.47 5.66
C GLU A 30 1.73 8.23 5.86
N LEU A 31 2.56 7.87 4.89
CA LEU A 31 3.47 6.72 5.00
C LEU A 31 4.33 6.80 6.27
N GLN A 32 4.82 7.99 6.61
CA GLN A 32 5.53 8.24 7.86
C GLN A 32 4.66 8.01 9.10
N ALA A 33 3.40 8.45 9.10
CA ALA A 33 2.46 8.18 10.20
C ALA A 33 2.15 6.68 10.36
N TRP A 34 2.23 5.92 9.27
CA TRP A 34 2.11 4.44 9.26
C TRP A 34 3.43 3.71 9.55
N GLY A 35 4.49 4.44 9.92
CA GLY A 35 5.77 3.88 10.37
C GLY A 35 6.81 3.67 9.27
N LEU A 36 6.57 4.14 8.04
CA LEU A 36 7.50 4.05 6.90
C LEU A 36 8.33 5.33 6.75
N HIS A 37 9.21 5.60 7.72
CA HIS A 37 9.97 6.85 7.81
C HIS A 37 11.10 7.02 6.77
N TYR A 38 11.43 5.96 6.03
CA TYR A 38 12.70 5.87 5.30
C TYR A 38 12.58 5.92 3.78
N LEU A 39 11.37 5.74 3.23
CA LEU A 39 11.20 5.60 1.79
C LEU A 39 11.47 6.91 1.06
N ILE A 40 11.28 8.06 1.71
CA ILE A 40 11.35 9.37 1.07
C ILE A 40 11.92 10.37 2.09
N GLY A 41 13.01 11.03 1.73
CA GLY A 41 13.87 11.80 2.64
C GLY A 41 13.09 12.63 3.66
N ALA A 42 13.53 12.59 4.92
CA ALA A 42 12.81 13.15 6.07
C ALA A 42 12.42 14.62 5.84
N LEU A 43 11.20 14.84 5.38
CA LEU A 43 10.54 16.13 5.49
C LEU A 43 10.09 16.29 6.95
N PRO A 44 10.14 17.52 7.51
CA PRO A 44 9.59 17.78 8.83
C PRO A 44 8.12 17.34 8.83
N ALA A 45 7.73 16.57 9.84
CA ALA A 45 6.41 15.96 9.97
C ALA A 45 5.31 17.01 9.79
N SER A 46 4.79 17.12 8.58
CA SER A 46 3.53 17.79 8.33
C SER A 46 2.43 16.91 8.90
N ALA A 47 1.39 17.51 9.48
CA ALA A 47 0.28 16.76 10.03
C ALA A 47 -0.31 15.85 8.94
N ALA A 48 -0.19 14.54 9.13
CA ALA A 48 -0.75 13.57 8.21
C ALA A 48 -2.27 13.81 8.11
N PRO A 49 -2.86 13.83 6.90
CA PRO A 49 -4.28 14.12 6.68
C PRO A 49 -5.26 13.15 7.37
N GLY A 50 -4.79 12.01 7.90
CA GLY A 50 -5.60 10.99 8.55
C GLY A 50 -6.37 10.13 7.55
N LEU A 51 -5.72 9.71 6.45
CA LEU A 51 -6.37 8.88 5.44
C LEU A 51 -6.82 7.53 6.04
N SER A 52 -8.01 7.08 5.63
CA SER A 52 -8.41 5.69 5.90
C SER A 52 -7.53 4.73 5.10
N ALA A 53 -7.36 3.51 5.61
CA ALA A 53 -6.52 2.48 4.98
C ALA A 53 -6.83 2.25 3.50
N ASP A 54 -8.12 2.19 3.14
CA ASP A 54 -8.57 2.01 1.76
C ASP A 54 -8.20 3.19 0.85
N MET A 55 -8.29 4.42 1.38
CA MET A 55 -7.93 5.62 0.64
C MET A 55 -6.41 5.74 0.48
N LEU A 56 -5.62 5.40 1.51
CA LEU A 56 -4.17 5.38 1.42
C LEU A 56 -3.68 4.41 0.33
N LEU A 57 -4.20 3.18 0.32
CA LEU A 57 -3.84 2.18 -0.69
C LEU A 57 -4.22 2.64 -2.10
N ALA A 58 -5.40 3.24 -2.26
CA ALA A 58 -5.85 3.78 -3.54
C ALA A 58 -4.99 4.96 -4.01
N GLU A 59 -4.68 5.91 -3.13
CA GLU A 59 -3.86 7.07 -3.47
C GLU A 59 -2.42 6.70 -3.83
N LEU A 60 -1.83 5.71 -3.13
CA LEU A 60 -0.52 5.16 -3.47
C LEU A 60 -0.53 4.50 -4.85
N ALA A 61 -1.56 3.70 -5.17
CA ALA A 61 -1.67 3.04 -6.47
C ALA A 61 -1.77 4.05 -7.65
N ARG A 62 -2.39 5.22 -7.42
CA ARG A 62 -2.53 6.31 -8.40
C ARG A 62 -1.25 7.11 -8.64
N GLN A 63 -0.24 6.98 -7.79
CA GLN A 63 0.96 7.83 -7.89
C GLN A 63 1.68 7.61 -9.20
N LYS A 64 2.23 8.69 -9.78
CA LYS A 64 2.99 8.61 -11.03
C LYS A 64 4.44 8.15 -10.81
N ASP A 65 5.03 8.49 -9.66
CA ASP A 65 6.37 8.04 -9.29
C ASP A 65 6.31 6.55 -8.87
N ALA A 66 7.08 5.71 -9.57
CA ALA A 66 7.13 4.27 -9.33
C ALA A 66 7.70 3.91 -7.94
N ARG A 67 8.57 4.75 -7.36
CA ARG A 67 9.13 4.57 -6.01
C ARG A 67 8.07 4.81 -4.95
N VAL A 68 7.19 5.79 -5.16
CA VAL A 68 6.07 6.02 -4.24
C VAL A 68 5.07 4.88 -4.34
N ARG A 69 4.77 4.40 -5.56
CA ARG A 69 3.91 3.21 -5.74
C ARG A 69 4.49 1.96 -5.07
N SER A 70 5.80 1.74 -5.18
CA SER A 70 6.44 0.56 -4.61
C SER A 70 6.42 0.55 -3.08
N ALA A 71 6.13 1.68 -2.42
CA ALA A 71 5.88 1.76 -0.98
C ALA A 71 4.68 0.90 -0.52
N LEU A 72 3.78 0.52 -1.43
CA LEU A 72 2.71 -0.44 -1.16
C LEU A 72 3.25 -1.77 -0.61
N ILE A 73 4.38 -2.25 -1.16
CA ILE A 73 4.98 -3.53 -0.73
C ILE A 73 5.37 -3.49 0.76
N PRO A 74 6.28 -2.60 1.20
CA PRO A 74 6.67 -2.56 2.60
C PRO A 74 5.54 -2.13 3.52
N LEU A 75 4.60 -1.29 3.07
CA LEU A 75 3.41 -0.93 3.85
C LEU A 75 2.58 -2.17 4.21
N LEU A 76 2.32 -3.04 3.24
CA LEU A 76 1.54 -4.27 3.42
C LEU A 76 2.32 -5.32 4.22
N LEU A 77 3.63 -5.45 4.00
CA LEU A 77 4.48 -6.36 4.78
C LEU A 77 4.57 -5.95 6.26
N GLN A 78 4.62 -4.64 6.54
CA GLN A 78 4.66 -4.11 7.90
C GLN A 78 3.30 -4.17 8.59
N ASN A 79 2.21 -3.97 7.84
CA ASN A 79 0.85 -3.93 8.38
C ASN A 79 -0.08 -4.87 7.60
N PRO A 80 0.01 -6.20 7.82
CA PRO A 80 -0.78 -7.18 7.06
C PRO A 80 -2.30 -7.02 7.21
N ASP A 81 -2.75 -6.42 8.31
CA ASP A 81 -4.16 -6.09 8.55
C ASP A 81 -4.75 -5.15 7.48
N LEU A 82 -3.91 -4.38 6.78
CA LEU A 82 -4.33 -3.56 5.64
C LEU A 82 -4.91 -4.38 4.49
N ALA A 83 -4.64 -5.70 4.43
CA ALA A 83 -5.23 -6.59 3.44
C ALA A 83 -6.77 -6.54 3.43
N SER A 84 -7.42 -6.33 4.59
CA SER A 84 -8.88 -6.24 4.63
C SER A 84 -9.43 -4.99 3.94
N ALA A 85 -8.61 -3.95 3.77
CA ALA A 85 -8.99 -2.70 3.10
C ALA A 85 -8.82 -2.76 1.57
N VAL A 86 -8.07 -3.73 1.05
CA VAL A 86 -7.73 -3.83 -0.39
C VAL A 86 -8.97 -3.94 -1.30
N PRO A 87 -9.99 -4.78 -1.00
CA PRO A 87 -11.19 -4.83 -1.85
C PRO A 87 -11.92 -3.48 -1.93
N LYS A 88 -11.96 -2.73 -0.82
CA LYS A 88 -12.55 -1.40 -0.79
C LYS A 88 -11.69 -0.38 -1.54
N ALA A 89 -10.37 -0.42 -1.38
CA ALA A 89 -9.43 0.41 -2.12
C ALA A 89 -9.61 0.27 -3.64
N LEU A 90 -9.75 -0.97 -4.14
CA LEU A 90 -10.00 -1.24 -5.57
C LEU A 90 -11.28 -0.56 -6.08
N SER A 91 -12.33 -0.45 -5.25
CA SER A 91 -13.59 0.21 -5.63
C SER A 91 -13.44 1.72 -5.89
N HIS A 92 -12.36 2.33 -5.39
CA HIS A 92 -12.03 3.73 -5.64
C HIS A 92 -11.20 3.93 -6.92
N LEU A 93 -10.60 2.87 -7.46
CA LEU A 93 -9.61 2.98 -8.52
C LEU A 93 -10.22 2.81 -9.92
N ASN A 94 -9.65 3.49 -10.91
CA ASN A 94 -9.92 3.16 -12.30
C ASN A 94 -9.24 1.82 -12.66
N PRO A 95 -9.57 1.18 -13.80
CA PRO A 95 -9.02 -0.13 -14.14
C PRO A 95 -7.49 -0.20 -14.19
N TYR A 96 -6.81 0.85 -14.63
CA TYR A 96 -5.34 0.87 -14.70
C TYR A 96 -4.71 0.88 -13.30
N ASP A 97 -5.21 1.74 -12.41
CA ASP A 97 -4.72 1.82 -11.04
C ASP A 97 -5.10 0.57 -10.23
N GLN A 98 -6.23 -0.07 -10.54
CA GLN A 98 -6.62 -1.35 -9.93
C GLN A 98 -5.56 -2.42 -10.18
N TRP A 99 -5.11 -2.59 -11.43
CA TRP A 99 -4.04 -3.56 -11.74
C TRP A 99 -2.75 -3.21 -11.02
N THR A 100 -2.42 -1.92 -10.94
CA THR A 100 -1.25 -1.45 -10.19
C THR A 100 -1.32 -1.90 -8.72
N LEU A 101 -2.45 -1.67 -8.05
CA LEU A 101 -2.64 -2.13 -6.67
C LEU A 101 -2.54 -3.67 -6.55
N LYS A 102 -3.18 -4.42 -7.46
CA LYS A 102 -3.14 -5.89 -7.46
C LYS A 102 -1.74 -6.44 -7.62
N VAL A 103 -0.94 -5.85 -8.52
CA VAL A 103 0.45 -6.27 -8.78
C VAL A 103 1.31 -6.03 -7.54
N TYR A 104 1.31 -4.82 -6.97
CA TYR A 104 2.12 -4.53 -5.79
C TYR A 104 1.65 -5.32 -4.55
N TYR A 105 0.34 -5.55 -4.40
CA TYR A 105 -0.19 -6.43 -3.35
C TYR A 105 0.31 -7.86 -3.52
N THR A 106 0.23 -8.42 -4.73
CA THR A 106 0.67 -9.79 -5.01
C THR A 106 2.18 -9.93 -4.83
N ALA A 107 2.96 -8.90 -5.18
CA ALA A 107 4.39 -8.85 -4.87
C ALA A 107 4.63 -8.94 -3.36
N ALA A 108 3.87 -8.21 -2.53
CA ALA A 108 3.96 -8.32 -1.08
C ALA A 108 3.59 -9.72 -0.57
N VAL A 109 2.53 -10.33 -1.12
CA VAL A 109 2.12 -11.72 -0.79
C VAL A 109 3.20 -12.74 -1.15
N ILE A 110 3.92 -12.56 -2.26
CA ILE A 110 5.02 -13.47 -2.64
C ILE A 110 6.24 -13.23 -1.75
N LEU A 111 6.60 -11.96 -1.52
CA LEU A 111 7.80 -11.59 -0.77
C LEU A 111 7.68 -11.85 0.74
N GLN A 112 6.46 -11.94 1.28
CA GLN A 112 6.29 -12.25 2.69
C GLN A 112 6.93 -13.59 3.07
N ASP A 113 6.98 -14.57 2.17
CA ASP A 113 7.60 -15.88 2.43
C ASP A 113 9.13 -15.77 2.56
N GLU A 114 9.73 -14.85 1.81
CA GLU A 114 11.18 -14.58 1.83
C GLU A 114 11.60 -13.73 3.04
N PHE A 115 10.74 -12.81 3.47
CA PHE A 115 11.02 -11.89 4.57
C PHE A 115 10.34 -12.28 5.90
N ALA A 116 9.54 -13.34 5.91
CA ALA A 116 8.98 -13.87 7.15
C ALA A 116 10.12 -14.24 8.12
N PRO A 117 9.96 -13.96 9.42
CA PRO A 117 10.93 -14.38 10.41
C PRO A 117 11.07 -15.91 10.39
N ALA A 118 12.31 -16.41 10.45
CA ALA A 118 12.64 -17.84 10.36
C ALA A 118 11.92 -18.73 11.40
N SER A 119 11.38 -18.14 12.46
CA SER A 119 10.47 -18.81 13.39
C SER A 119 9.27 -17.91 13.66
N PRO A 120 8.17 -18.05 12.91
CA PRO A 120 6.98 -17.28 13.19
C PRO A 120 6.35 -17.82 14.46
N SER A 121 6.27 -16.96 15.48
CA SER A 121 5.38 -17.18 16.61
C SER A 121 3.95 -17.46 16.10
N ALA A 122 3.11 -18.12 16.90
CA ALA A 122 1.73 -18.41 16.49
C ALA A 122 0.96 -17.13 16.12
N GLU A 123 1.25 -16.01 16.79
CA GLU A 123 0.70 -14.68 16.50
C GLU A 123 1.23 -14.12 15.17
N SER A 124 2.49 -14.36 14.82
CA SER A 124 3.08 -13.94 13.54
C SER A 124 2.48 -14.66 12.34
N ARG A 125 2.07 -15.94 12.49
CA ARG A 125 1.40 -16.68 11.41
C ARG A 125 -0.02 -16.22 11.14
N GLN A 126 -0.69 -15.64 12.13
CA GLN A 126 -2.03 -15.08 11.96
C GLN A 126 -2.04 -13.76 11.17
N ARG A 127 -0.88 -13.13 10.99
CA ARG A 127 -0.72 -11.86 10.27
C ARG A 127 -0.10 -12.03 8.90
N LEU A 128 -0.32 -13.15 8.21
CA LEU A 128 0.13 -13.29 6.82
C LEU A 128 -0.86 -12.59 5.88
N LEU A 129 -0.33 -11.99 4.82
CA LEU A 129 -1.13 -11.41 3.75
C LEU A 129 -1.84 -12.54 2.99
N PRO A 130 -3.18 -12.50 2.91
CA PRO A 130 -3.95 -13.48 2.16
C PRO A 130 -3.74 -13.29 0.65
N ASP A 131 -3.70 -14.39 -0.09
CA ASP A 131 -3.65 -14.31 -1.55
C ASP A 131 -5.04 -14.05 -2.14
N TYR A 132 -5.23 -12.87 -2.72
CA TYR A 132 -6.46 -12.50 -3.40
C TYR A 132 -6.37 -12.56 -4.93
N PHE A 133 -5.18 -12.41 -5.52
CA PHE A 133 -5.05 -12.07 -6.93
C PHE A 133 -4.11 -12.97 -7.74
N SER A 134 -3.38 -13.92 -7.13
CA SER A 134 -2.47 -14.78 -7.92
C SER A 134 -3.19 -15.48 -9.06
N SER A 135 -4.39 -16.04 -8.81
CA SER A 135 -5.20 -16.69 -9.86
C SER A 135 -5.66 -15.72 -10.94
N GLU A 136 -5.97 -14.47 -10.60
CA GLU A 136 -6.42 -13.46 -11.56
C GLU A 136 -5.26 -13.00 -12.45
N LEU A 137 -4.07 -12.87 -11.86
CA LEU A 137 -2.84 -12.42 -12.51
C LEU A 137 -2.10 -13.55 -13.26
N GLY A 138 -2.62 -14.78 -13.22
CA GLY A 138 -2.00 -15.95 -13.86
C GLY A 138 -0.72 -16.43 -13.17
N ILE A 139 -0.56 -16.17 -11.87
CA ILE A 139 0.61 -16.57 -11.09
C ILE A 139 0.38 -17.97 -10.52
N GLU A 140 1.35 -18.86 -10.76
CA GLU A 140 1.31 -20.22 -10.25
C GLU A 140 1.72 -20.26 -8.77
N VAL A 141 0.76 -20.54 -7.89
CA VAL A 141 0.98 -20.51 -6.43
C VAL A 141 1.93 -21.63 -5.95
N THR A 142 2.05 -22.71 -6.72
CA THR A 142 2.95 -23.85 -6.44
C THR A 142 4.39 -23.64 -6.89
N ALA A 143 4.66 -22.61 -7.70
CA ALA A 143 6.01 -22.30 -8.16
C ALA A 143 6.86 -21.67 -7.04
N SER A 144 8.18 -21.67 -7.22
CA SER A 144 9.09 -21.02 -6.27
C SER A 144 8.84 -19.51 -6.18
N CYS A 145 9.27 -18.88 -5.07
CA CYS A 145 9.20 -17.42 -4.90
C CYS A 145 9.80 -16.68 -6.10
N GLU A 146 10.98 -17.12 -6.59
CA GLU A 146 11.66 -16.53 -7.73
C GLU A 146 10.84 -16.62 -9.02
N GLU A 147 10.31 -17.80 -9.33
CA GLU A 147 9.45 -18.01 -10.50
C GLU A 147 8.17 -17.17 -10.42
N ARG A 148 7.52 -17.11 -9.24
CA ARG A 148 6.31 -16.29 -9.01
C ARG A 148 6.57 -14.81 -9.23
N LEU A 149 7.71 -14.29 -8.74
CA LEU A 149 8.11 -12.90 -8.99
C LEU A 149 8.39 -12.65 -10.47
N HIS A 150 9.00 -13.62 -11.16
CA HIS A 150 9.25 -13.52 -12.60
C HIS A 150 7.94 -13.43 -13.39
N GLN A 151 7.01 -14.35 -13.14
CA GLN A 151 5.66 -14.35 -13.75
C GLN A 151 4.95 -13.01 -13.49
N LEU A 152 5.00 -12.50 -12.27
CA LEU A 152 4.40 -11.21 -11.91
C LEU A 152 5.08 -10.03 -12.61
N GLY A 153 6.40 -10.09 -12.77
CA GLY A 153 7.18 -9.10 -13.50
C GLY A 153 6.84 -9.06 -14.99
N GLU A 154 6.67 -10.23 -15.62
CA GLU A 154 6.21 -10.34 -17.00
C GLU A 154 4.80 -9.76 -17.16
N PHE A 155 3.88 -10.11 -16.25
CA PHE A 155 2.53 -9.53 -16.22
C PHE A 155 2.57 -8.00 -16.10
N HIS A 156 3.39 -7.46 -15.20
CA HIS A 156 3.51 -6.02 -15.00
C HIS A 156 4.11 -5.32 -16.24
N ALA A 157 5.14 -5.90 -16.86
CA ALA A 157 5.76 -5.34 -18.05
C ALA A 157 4.80 -5.23 -19.23
N GLN A 158 3.86 -6.18 -19.37
CA GLN A 158 2.83 -6.14 -20.41
C GLN A 158 1.85 -4.96 -20.24
N HIS A 159 1.68 -4.46 -19.01
CA HIS A 159 0.70 -3.41 -18.68
C HIS A 159 1.32 -2.03 -18.43
N ALA A 160 2.59 -1.96 -18.02
CA ALA A 160 3.26 -0.72 -17.61
C ALA A 160 3.95 0.05 -18.75
N ASP A 161 3.97 -0.47 -19.98
CA ASP A 161 4.73 0.04 -21.13
C ASP A 161 6.21 0.39 -20.79
N LEU A 162 6.76 -0.33 -19.81
CA LEU A 162 8.11 -0.13 -19.30
C LEU A 162 8.81 -1.48 -19.14
N ARG A 163 9.99 -1.59 -19.76
CA ARG A 163 10.90 -2.72 -19.57
C ARG A 163 11.80 -2.43 -18.39
N ALA A 164 11.39 -2.88 -17.21
CA ALA A 164 12.20 -2.84 -15.99
C ALA A 164 12.44 -4.26 -15.47
N ASN A 165 13.46 -4.43 -14.63
CA ASN A 165 13.63 -5.64 -13.85
C ASN A 165 12.66 -5.58 -12.65
N TRP A 166 11.39 -5.88 -12.91
CA TRP A 166 10.32 -5.82 -11.93
C TRP A 166 10.56 -6.73 -10.72
N PRO A 167 11.02 -8.00 -10.86
CA PRO A 167 11.36 -8.85 -9.72
C PRO A 167 12.33 -8.17 -8.74
N GLU A 168 13.43 -7.62 -9.26
CA GLU A 168 14.41 -6.91 -8.44
C GLU A 168 13.86 -5.61 -7.87
N THR A 169 12.99 -4.91 -8.61
CA THR A 169 12.33 -3.69 -8.11
C THR A 169 11.48 -3.98 -6.89
N TYR A 170 10.71 -5.07 -6.91
CA TYR A 170 9.89 -5.49 -5.77
C TYR A 170 10.75 -5.90 -4.58
N ARG A 171 11.77 -6.74 -4.81
CA ARG A 171 12.71 -7.15 -3.75
C ARG A 171 13.39 -5.95 -3.14
N HIS A 172 13.85 -5.00 -3.95
CA HIS A 172 14.51 -3.81 -3.47
C HIS A 172 13.60 -3.00 -2.53
N ALA A 173 12.32 -2.81 -2.87
CA ALA A 173 11.37 -2.13 -2.00
C ALA A 173 11.22 -2.81 -0.62
N ALA A 174 11.15 -4.15 -0.60
CA ALA A 174 11.09 -4.94 0.64
C ALA A 174 12.43 -4.98 1.40
N GLN A 175 13.57 -4.98 0.71
CA GLN A 175 14.90 -4.98 1.33
C GLN A 175 15.20 -3.65 2.04
N ILE A 176 14.82 -2.52 1.44
CA ILE A 176 14.99 -1.22 2.09
C ILE A 176 14.26 -1.23 3.44
N TRP A 177 13.02 -1.73 3.47
CA TRP A 177 12.26 -1.91 4.72
C TRP A 177 12.98 -2.76 5.76
N MET A 178 13.45 -3.95 5.38
CA MET A 178 14.12 -4.87 6.29
C MET A 178 15.40 -4.29 6.88
N ARG A 179 16.15 -3.50 6.11
CA ARG A 179 17.34 -2.82 6.61
C ARG A 179 17.00 -1.85 7.74
N HIS A 180 15.93 -1.08 7.58
CA HIS A 180 15.52 -0.10 8.59
C HIS A 180 14.93 -0.73 9.85
N LEU A 181 14.24 -1.86 9.75
CA LEU A 181 13.82 -2.60 10.95
C LEU A 181 15.03 -3.00 11.80
N ARG A 182 16.10 -3.52 11.17
CA ARG A 182 17.32 -3.95 11.86
C ARG A 182 18.06 -2.77 12.49
N GLU A 183 18.18 -1.65 11.78
CA GLU A 183 18.87 -0.45 12.29
C GLU A 183 18.07 0.28 13.40
N GLY A 184 16.73 0.23 13.35
CA GLY A 184 15.85 0.84 14.34
C GLY A 184 15.73 0.06 15.67
N GLU A 185 16.08 -1.23 15.67
CA GLU A 185 16.16 -2.06 16.88
C GLU A 185 17.46 -1.83 17.66
N ASP A 186 18.59 -1.63 16.95
CA ASP A 186 19.89 -1.35 17.58
C ASP A 186 19.98 0.06 18.19
N GLY A 187 19.22 1.03 17.67
CA GLY A 187 19.17 2.41 18.18
C GLY A 187 18.43 2.58 19.52
N ARG A 188 17.71 1.56 20.02
CA ARG A 188 16.95 1.65 21.30
C ARG A 188 17.73 1.18 22.54
N HIS A 189 19.02 0.87 22.41
CA HIS A 189 19.87 0.43 23.52
C HIS A 189 20.95 1.44 23.96
N SER A 190 20.93 2.68 23.48
CA SER A 190 21.72 3.77 24.05
C SER A 190 20.81 4.80 24.71
N CYS A 191 20.46 4.56 25.97
CA CYS A 191 20.10 5.59 26.94
C CYS A 191 21.11 5.51 28.08
#